data_AF-A0A5E4CPG8-F1
#
_entry.id   AF-A0A5E4CPG8-F1
#
_cell.length_a   1.000
_cell.length_b   1.000
_cell.length_c   1.000
_cell.angle_alpha   90.00
_cell.angle_beta   90.00
_cell.angle_gamma   90.00
#
_symmetry.space_group_name_H-M   'P 1'
#
loop_
_entity.id
_entity.type
_entity.pdbx_description
1 polymer ?
#
loop_
_entity_poly.entity_id
_entity_poly.type
_entity_poly.pdbx_seq_one_letter_code
_entity_poly.pdbx_strand_id
1 'polypeptide(L)' 'YMQEECVIPCPFDCKLSDWSSWGSCSSSCGIGVRIRSKWLKEKPYNGGRPCPKLDLKNQ' A
#
# COMPACT_ATOMS: atom_id res chain seq x y z
N TYR A 1 -12.02 44.75 9.90
CA TYR A 1 -11.99 43.52 9.10
C TYR A 1 -11.52 42.41 10.04
N MET A 2 -12.27 41.31 10.14
CA MET A 2 -11.85 40.14 10.91
C MET A 2 -11.38 39.10 9.91
N GLN A 3 -10.16 38.61 10.10
CA GLN A 3 -9.54 37.64 9.23
C GLN A 3 -9.15 36.45 10.09
N GLU A 4 -9.48 35.25 9.63
CA GLU A 4 -9.16 33.99 10.27
C GLU A 4 -8.24 33.19 9.35
N GLU A 5 -7.30 32.47 9.94
CA GLU A 5 -6.40 31.57 9.22
C GLU A 5 -7.11 30.23 8.96
N CYS A 6 -7.09 29.77 7.71
CA CYS A 6 -7.53 28.42 7.38
C CYS A 6 -6.32 27.53 7.06
N VAL A 7 -6.35 26.30 7.56
CA VAL A 7 -5.33 25.29 7.28
C VAL A 7 -5.97 24.21 6.42
N ILE A 8 -5.57 24.14 5.15
CA ILE A 8 -5.96 23.06 4.25
C ILE A 8 -4.80 22.05 4.19
N PRO A 9 -4.97 20.82 4.69
CA PRO A 9 -3.90 19.83 4.63
C PRO A 9 -3.61 19.43 3.18
N CYS A 10 -2.33 19.25 2.85
CA CYS A 10 -1.94 18.78 1.53
C CYS A 10 -2.53 17.40 1.22
N PRO A 11 -2.77 17.09 -0.07
CA PRO A 11 -3.13 15.75 -0.49
C PRO A 11 -2.07 14.75 -0.05
N PHE A 12 -2.52 13.61 0.47
CA PHE A 12 -1.63 12.56 0.91
C PHE A 12 -1.95 11.28 0.17
N ASP A 13 -0.95 10.82 -0.57
CA ASP A 13 -1.06 9.59 -1.33
C ASP A 13 -1.02 8.38 -0.42
N CYS A 14 -1.72 7.34 -0.86
CA CYS A 14 -1.71 6.07 -0.18
C CYS A 14 -0.29 5.48 -0.10
N LYS A 15 0.11 5.01 1.07
CA LYS A 15 1.40 4.33 1.27
C LYS A 15 1.18 2.88 1.63
N LEU A 16 1.98 2.04 0.98
CA LEU A 16 2.04 0.61 1.25
C LEU A 16 3.24 0.30 2.15
N SER A 17 3.20 -0.84 2.81
CA SER A 17 4.36 -1.38 3.50
C SER A 17 5.45 -1.75 2.49
N ASP A 18 6.66 -1.99 3.01
CA ASP A 18 7.64 -2.78 2.29
C ASP A 18 7.09 -4.16 1.97
N TRP A 19 7.65 -4.77 0.93
CA TRP A 19 7.33 -6.14 0.59
C TRP A 19 7.79 -7.08 1.71
N SER A 20 6.96 -8.08 2.02
CA SER A 20 7.38 -9.22 2.80
C SER A 20 8.54 -9.94 2.11
N SER A 21 9.26 -10.75 2.88
CA SER A 21 10.17 -11.75 2.31
C SER A 21 9.41 -12.64 1.33
N TRP A 22 10.10 -13.03 0.26
CA TRP A 22 9.58 -14.03 -0.66
C TRP A 22 9.32 -15.35 0.05
N GLY A 23 8.13 -15.90 -0.10
CA GLY A 23 7.81 -17.25 0.33
C GLY A 23 8.61 -18.31 -0.42
N SER A 24 8.43 -19.55 0.01
CA SER A 24 9.00 -20.73 -0.62
C SER A 24 8.52 -20.88 -2.07
N CYS A 25 9.33 -21.54 -2.90
CA CYS A 25 8.89 -21.94 -4.23
C CYS A 25 7.78 -22.98 -4.12
N SER A 26 6.73 -22.86 -4.93
CA SER A 26 5.65 -23.85 -5.01
C SER A 26 6.14 -25.24 -5.45
N SER A 27 7.30 -25.30 -6.10
CA SER A 27 7.87 -26.52 -6.68
C SER A 27 9.29 -26.71 -6.17
N SER A 28 9.64 -27.95 -5.80
CA SER A 28 11.00 -28.34 -5.41
C SER A 28 11.92 -28.56 -6.61
N CYS A 29 11.36 -28.78 -7.81
CA CYS A 29 12.08 -28.86 -9.08
C CYS A 29 11.18 -28.37 -10.24
N GLY A 30 11.78 -27.98 -11.36
CA GLY A 30 11.04 -27.46 -12.52
C GLY A 30 10.50 -26.03 -12.31
N ILE A 31 9.40 -25.69 -12.99
CA ILE A 31 8.78 -24.35 -12.92
C ILE A 31 7.92 -24.25 -11.66
N GLY A 32 8.09 -23.16 -10.93
CA GLY A 32 7.30 -22.84 -9.74
C GLY A 32 7.10 -21.35 -9.56
N VAL A 33 6.28 -20.98 -8.59
CA VAL A 33 5.93 -19.60 -8.27
C VAL A 33 6.34 -19.32 -6.83
N ARG A 34 6.83 -18.10 -6.60
CA ARG A 34 7.06 -17.55 -5.25
C ARG A 34 6.11 -16.39 -5.04
N ILE A 35 5.57 -16.29 -3.85
CA ILE A 35 4.60 -15.25 -3.48
C ILE A 35 5.25 -14.33 -2.46
N ARG A 36 4.99 -13.03 -2.58
CA ARG A 36 5.27 -12.03 -1.56
C ARG A 36 4.05 -11.12 -1.41
N SER A 37 3.84 -10.59 -0.22
CA SER A 37 2.73 -9.70 0.08
C SER A 37 3.23 -8.34 0.55
N LYS A 38 2.37 -7.34 0.47
CA LYS A 38 2.53 -6.04 1.13
C LYS A 38 1.15 -5.61 1.59
N TRP A 39 1.09 -4.83 2.65
CA TRP A 39 -0.19 -4.36 3.21
C TRP A 39 -0.30 -2.85 3.10
N LEU A 40 -1.51 -2.37 3.34
CA LEU A 40 -1.81 -0.94 3.40
C LEU A 40 -1.20 -0.37 4.68
N LYS A 41 -0.23 0.54 4.53
CA LYS A 41 0.40 1.22 5.67
C LYS A 41 -0.39 2.47 6.04
N GLU A 42 -0.72 3.30 5.05
CA GLU A 42 -1.45 4.55 5.25
C GLU A 42 -2.47 4.76 4.13
N LYS A 43 -3.71 5.10 4.51
CA LYS A 43 -4.79 5.41 3.57
C LYS A 43 -4.56 6.77 2.89
N PRO A 44 -5.03 6.96 1.65
CA PRO A 44 -5.00 8.27 1.02
C PRO A 44 -5.97 9.22 1.74
N TYR A 45 -5.62 10.51 1.82
CA TYR A 45 -6.53 11.56 2.30
C TYR A 45 -6.39 12.84 1.47
N ASN A 46 -7.38 13.74 1.60
CA ASN A 46 -7.44 15.04 0.88
C ASN A 46 -7.25 14.93 -0.63
N GLY A 47 -7.87 13.92 -1.25
CA GLY A 47 -7.78 13.72 -2.70
C GLY A 47 -6.46 13.13 -3.18
N GLY A 48 -5.61 12.62 -2.27
CA GLY A 48 -4.42 11.88 -2.64
C GLY A 48 -4.72 10.57 -3.37
N ARG A 49 -3.72 10.05 -4.08
CA ARG A 49 -3.87 8.89 -4.97
C ARG A 49 -4.23 7.62 -4.20
N PRO A 50 -5.25 6.87 -4.64
CA PRO A 50 -5.62 5.61 -4.00
C PRO A 50 -4.55 4.54 -4.19
N CYS A 51 -4.42 3.64 -3.21
CA CYS A 51 -3.54 2.48 -3.38
C CYS A 51 -4.08 1.55 -4.48
N PRO A 52 -3.19 0.87 -5.21
CA PRO A 52 -3.60 -0.24 -6.06
C PRO A 52 -4.30 -1.30 -5.20
N LYS A 53 -5.25 -2.03 -5.80
CA LYS A 53 -5.92 -3.16 -5.13
C LYS A 53 -4.84 -4.16 -4.71
N LEU A 54 -4.67 -4.30 -3.41
CA LEU A 54 -3.83 -5.36 -2.84
C LEU A 54 -4.61 -6.65 -2.97
N ASP A 55 -3.99 -7.66 -3.57
CA ASP A 55 -4.53 -9.01 -3.56
C ASP A 55 -4.44 -9.53 -2.11
N LEU A 56 -5.57 -9.51 -1.40
CA LEU A 56 -5.73 -9.90 0.01
C LEU A 56 -5.46 -11.39 0.27
N LYS A 57 -4.86 -12.12 -0.67
CA LYS A 57 -4.76 -13.59 -0.63
C LYS A 57 -3.85 -14.16 0.44
N ASN A 58 -3.15 -13.35 1.24
CA ASN A 58 -2.36 -13.82 2.40
C ASN A 58 -2.31 -12.72 3.48
N GLN A 59 -3.48 -12.36 4.03
CA GLN A 59 -3.54 -11.78 5.37
C GLN A 59 -3.63 -12.93 6.39
#